data_AF-A0A4R9WV98-F1
#
_entry.id   AF-A0A4R9WV98-F1
#
_cell.length_a   1.000
_cell.length_b   1.000
_cell.length_c   1.000
_cell.angle_alpha   90.00
_cell.angle_beta   90.00
_cell.angle_gamma   90.00
#
_symmetry.space_group_name_H-M   'P 1'
#
loop_
_entity.id
_entity.type
_entity.pdbx_description
1 polymer ?
#
loop_
_entity_poly.entity_id
_entity_poly.type
_entity_poly.pdbx_seq_one_letter_code
_entity_poly.pdbx_strand_id
1 'polypeptide(L)'
;AGSPLLPTAESLKGKRVGVEQGTTQEAYAKAYWEPKGVTVVPYQNQDQVYADLTSGRLDAALQDEIQADAGFLKTPRGKGFAWAGPEVKDAKTIGEGTAIGLRKEDADLKT
;
A
#
# COMPACT_ATOMS: atom_id res chain seq x y z
N ALA A 1 -14.01 15.21 0.92
CA ALA A 1 -13.50 14.07 0.13
C ALA A 1 -12.50 13.34 1.01
N GLY A 2 -12.52 12.01 0.99
CA GLY A 2 -11.77 11.16 1.93
C GLY A 2 -12.68 10.27 2.77
N SER A 3 -12.14 9.13 3.17
CA SER A 3 -12.79 8.12 4.00
C SER A 3 -12.47 8.35 5.47
N PRO A 4 -13.36 8.03 6.44
CA PRO A 4 -13.04 8.05 7.86
C PRO A 4 -12.10 6.90 8.29
N LEU A 5 -11.64 6.08 7.35
CA LEU A 5 -10.71 4.99 7.61
C LEU A 5 -9.36 5.52 8.10
N LEU A 6 -8.77 4.74 9.00
CA LEU A 6 -7.43 4.93 9.52
C LEU A 6 -6.60 3.68 9.18
N PRO A 7 -5.26 3.78 9.16
CA PRO A 7 -4.40 2.67 8.77
C PRO A 7 -4.17 1.72 9.95
N THR A 8 -5.25 1.34 10.62
CA THR A 8 -5.26 0.42 11.75
C THR A 8 -6.16 -0.76 11.43
N ALA A 9 -5.82 -1.93 11.96
CA ALA A 9 -6.62 -3.12 11.72
C ALA A 9 -8.06 -2.98 12.24
N GLU A 10 -8.25 -2.22 13.32
CA GLU A 10 -9.54 -1.98 13.93
C GLU A 10 -10.44 -1.14 13.00
N SER A 11 -9.87 -0.13 12.34
CA SER A 11 -10.59 0.69 11.37
C SER A 11 -10.88 -0.05 10.06
N LEU A 12 -9.95 -0.90 9.63
CA LEU A 12 -10.02 -1.65 8.37
C LEU A 12 -10.76 -2.99 8.48
N LYS A 13 -11.20 -3.40 9.67
CA LYS A 13 -11.87 -4.69 9.86
C LYS A 13 -13.10 -4.82 8.96
N GLY A 14 -13.18 -5.93 8.21
CA GLY A 14 -14.23 -6.18 7.23
C GLY A 14 -14.12 -5.36 5.94
N LYS A 15 -13.05 -4.58 5.77
CA LYS A 15 -12.77 -3.80 4.56
C LYS A 15 -11.86 -4.58 3.61
N ARG A 16 -11.93 -4.21 2.34
CA ARG A 16 -11.09 -4.72 1.26
C ARG A 16 -9.97 -3.73 0.98
N VAL A 17 -8.73 -4.15 1.21
CA VAL A 17 -7.55 -3.29 1.03
C VAL A 17 -6.68 -3.85 -0.09
N GLY A 18 -6.50 -3.06 -1.14
CA GLY A 18 -5.65 -3.43 -2.28
C GLY A 18 -4.17 -3.16 -2.00
N VAL A 19 -3.32 -4.08 -2.42
CA VAL A 19 -1.85 -3.99 -2.35
C VAL A 19 -1.24 -4.53 -3.64
N GLU A 20 -0.09 -4.02 -4.05
CA GLU A 20 0.69 -4.62 -5.13
C GLU A 20 1.43 -5.87 -4.61
N GLN A 21 1.38 -6.96 -5.37
CA GLN A 21 1.95 -8.24 -4.99
C GLN A 21 3.49 -8.17 -4.92
N GLY A 22 4.07 -8.82 -3.92
CA GLY A 22 5.52 -8.89 -3.71
C GLY A 22 6.10 -7.66 -3.02
N THR A 23 5.26 -6.69 -2.64
CA THR A 23 5.70 -5.47 -1.97
C THR A 23 5.78 -5.64 -0.45
N THR A 24 6.49 -4.71 0.20
CA THR A 24 6.53 -4.65 1.66
C THR A 24 5.17 -4.32 2.26
N GLN A 25 4.33 -3.58 1.54
CA GLN A 25 2.96 -3.25 1.92
C GLN A 25 2.07 -4.49 1.95
N GLU A 26 2.21 -5.42 0.98
CA GLU A 26 1.53 -6.71 1.03
C GLU A 26 1.97 -7.49 2.27
N ALA A 27 3.27 -7.61 2.52
CA ALA A 27 3.80 -8.33 3.66
C ALA A 27 3.29 -7.76 4.99
N TYR A 28 3.28 -6.44 5.14
CA TYR A 28 2.72 -5.75 6.30
C TYR A 28 1.22 -6.05 6.47
N ALA A 29 0.41 -5.83 5.43
CA ALA A 29 -1.03 -5.99 5.51
C ALA A 29 -1.41 -7.44 5.84
N LYS A 30 -0.73 -8.43 5.25
CA LYS A 30 -0.93 -9.85 5.56
C LYS A 30 -0.50 -10.22 6.98
N ALA A 31 0.56 -9.60 7.50
CA ALA A 31 1.03 -9.89 8.85
C ALA A 31 0.14 -9.27 9.95
N TYR A 32 -0.33 -8.04 9.73
CA TYR A 32 -0.93 -7.22 10.80
C TYR A 32 -2.43 -6.98 10.65
N TRP A 33 -2.97 -6.99 9.43
CA TRP A 33 -4.36 -6.64 9.15
C TRP A 33 -5.21 -7.86 8.81
N GLU A 34 -4.72 -8.73 7.93
CA GLU A 34 -5.46 -9.92 7.50
C GLU A 34 -5.91 -10.83 8.66
N PRO A 35 -5.05 -11.16 9.66
CA PRO A 35 -5.45 -11.99 10.80
C PRO A 35 -6.51 -11.33 11.70
N LYS A 36 -6.70 -10.02 11.57
CA LYS A 36 -7.68 -9.23 12.32
C LYS A 36 -8.98 -9.00 11.54
N GLY A 37 -9.14 -9.66 10.38
CA GLY A 37 -10.37 -9.67 9.59
C GLY A 37 -10.44 -8.61 8.49
N VAL A 38 -9.29 -8.08 8.07
CA VAL A 38 -9.20 -7.25 6.85
C VAL A 38 -9.03 -8.17 5.65
N THR A 39 -9.74 -7.92 4.54
CA THR A 39 -9.51 -8.65 3.28
C THR A 39 -8.39 -7.97 2.51
N VAL A 40 -7.20 -8.55 2.53
CA VAL A 40 -6.04 -8.05 1.76
C VAL A 40 -6.12 -8.63 0.35
N VAL A 41 -6.18 -7.76 -0.66
CA VAL A 41 -6.33 -8.16 -2.06
C VAL A 41 -5.05 -7.81 -2.82
N PRO A 42 -4.19 -8.79 -3.13
CA PRO A 42 -2.99 -8.56 -3.92
C PRO A 42 -3.32 -8.44 -5.41
N TYR A 43 -2.66 -7.50 -6.08
CA TYR A 43 -2.76 -7.26 -7.52
C TYR A 43 -1.39 -7.37 -8.19
N GLN A 44 -1.36 -7.70 -9.49
CA GLN A 44 -0.11 -7.84 -10.24
C GLN A 44 0.62 -6.50 -10.45
N ASN A 45 -0.10 -5.38 -10.40
CA ASN A 45 0.45 -4.05 -10.53
C ASN A 45 -0.46 -3.00 -9.88
N GLN A 46 0.09 -1.81 -9.65
CA GLN A 46 -0.60 -0.71 -8.99
C GLN A 46 -1.78 -0.13 -9.79
N ASP A 47 -1.76 -0.22 -11.12
CA ASP A 47 -2.87 0.28 -11.96
C ASP A 47 -4.17 -0.49 -11.74
N GLN A 48 -4.07 -1.80 -11.53
CA GLN A 48 -5.22 -2.64 -11.17
C GLN A 48 -5.78 -2.27 -9.79
N VAL A 49 -4.92 -1.95 -8.81
CA VAL A 49 -5.33 -1.46 -7.50
C VAL A 49 -6.16 -0.18 -7.66
N TYR A 50 -5.69 0.78 -8.46
CA TYR A 50 -6.43 2.02 -8.70
C TYR A 50 -7.75 1.81 -9.45
N ALA A 51 -7.80 0.89 -10.41
CA ALA A 51 -9.04 0.56 -11.12
C ALA A 51 -10.11 -0.02 -10.17
N ASP A 52 -9.70 -0.89 -9.25
CA ASP A 52 -10.61 -1.49 -8.27
C ASP A 52 -11.00 -0.51 -7.16
N LEU A 53 -10.10 0.39 -6.77
CA LEU A 53 -10.40 1.48 -5.83
C LEU A 53 -11.41 2.47 -6.42
N THR A 54 -11.19 2.92 -7.66
CA THR A 54 -12.08 3.89 -8.34
C THR A 54 -13.46 3.31 -8.65
N SER A 55 -13.56 2.00 -8.87
CA SER A 55 -14.84 1.31 -9.07
C SER A 55 -15.58 0.96 -7.77
N GLY A 56 -14.97 1.17 -6.60
CA GLY A 56 -15.54 0.81 -5.30
C GLY A 56 -15.45 -0.67 -4.95
N ARG A 57 -14.67 -1.47 -5.68
CA ARG A 57 -14.37 -2.87 -5.32
C ARG A 57 -13.39 -2.99 -4.15
N LEU A 58 -12.63 -1.94 -3.89
CA LEU A 58 -11.77 -1.77 -2.73
C LEU A 58 -12.25 -0.59 -1.90
N ASP A 59 -12.12 -0.71 -0.58
CA ASP A 59 -12.40 0.37 0.36
C ASP A 59 -11.17 1.28 0.56
N ALA A 60 -9.96 0.72 0.41
CA ALA A 60 -8.69 1.42 0.55
C ALA A 60 -7.57 0.71 -0.24
N ALA A 61 -6.41 1.38 -0.35
CA ALA A 61 -5.19 0.81 -0.91
C ALA A 61 -3.97 1.20 -0.04
N LEU A 62 -3.02 0.29 0.12
CA LEU A 62 -1.74 0.53 0.80
C LEU A 62 -0.60 0.38 -0.22
N GLN A 63 0.26 1.40 -0.31
CA GLN A 63 1.33 1.52 -1.31
C GLN A 63 2.39 2.55 -0.83
N ASP A 64 3.42 2.81 -1.63
CA ASP A 64 4.39 3.88 -1.39
C ASP A 64 3.74 5.28 -1.50
N GLU A 65 4.11 6.19 -0.59
CA GLU A 65 3.47 7.52 -0.50
C GLU A 65 3.75 8.39 -1.73
N ILE A 66 4.99 8.40 -2.22
CA ILE A 66 5.39 9.22 -3.37
C ILE A 66 4.74 8.68 -4.65
N GLN A 67 4.71 7.34 -4.79
CA GLN A 67 4.02 6.69 -5.90
C GLN A 67 2.52 7.01 -5.92
N ALA A 68 1.84 6.94 -4.77
CA ALA A 68 0.42 7.28 -4.68
C ALA A 68 0.13 8.76 -4.95
N ASP A 69 0.95 9.66 -4.43
CA ASP A 69 0.76 11.09 -4.60
C ASP A 69 0.85 11.49 -6.08
N ALA A 70 1.94 11.10 -6.74
CA ALA A 70 2.19 11.45 -8.14
C ALA A 70 1.35 10.61 -9.12
N GLY A 71 1.22 9.32 -8.86
CA GLY A 71 0.57 8.35 -9.76
C GLY A 71 -0.94 8.32 -9.68
N PHE A 72 -1.53 8.85 -8.60
CA PHE A 72 -2.98 8.78 -8.39
C PHE A 72 -3.58 10.07 -7.84
N LEU A 73 -3.23 10.50 -6.64
CA LEU A 73 -3.94 11.58 -5.94
C LEU A 73 -3.88 12.93 -6.66
N LYS A 74 -2.75 13.26 -7.29
CA LYS A 74 -2.58 14.49 -8.09
C LYS A 74 -3.12 14.39 -9.52
N THR A 75 -3.68 13.24 -9.89
CA THR A 75 -4.23 12.99 -11.22
C THR A 75 -5.76 13.15 -11.23
N PRO A 76 -6.41 13.24 -12.41
CA PRO A 76 -7.87 13.20 -12.49
C PRO A 76 -8.49 11.94 -11.88
N ARG A 77 -7.79 10.78 -11.91
CA ARG A 77 -8.27 9.51 -11.35
C ARG A 77 -8.39 9.55 -9.83
N GLY A 78 -7.56 10.36 -9.16
CA GLY A 78 -7.56 10.52 -7.71
C GLY A 78 -8.62 11.48 -7.18
N LYS A 79 -9.41 12.15 -8.05
CA LYS A 79 -10.48 13.04 -7.60
C LYS A 79 -11.49 12.28 -6.74
N GLY A 80 -11.76 12.82 -5.54
CA GLY A 80 -12.65 12.20 -4.56
C GLY A 80 -11.95 11.28 -3.55
N PHE A 81 -10.69 10.95 -3.79
CA PHE A 81 -9.84 10.19 -2.88
C PHE A 81 -8.90 11.11 -2.10
N ALA A 82 -8.41 10.60 -0.98
CA ALA A 82 -7.46 11.30 -0.10
C ALA A 82 -6.70 10.26 0.74
N TRP A 83 -5.65 10.71 1.42
CA TRP A 83 -4.98 9.93 2.44
C TRP A 83 -5.94 9.51 3.57
N ALA A 84 -5.86 8.26 3.98
CA ALA A 84 -6.65 7.68 5.06
C ALA A 84 -5.79 7.58 6.33
N GLY A 85 -5.60 8.70 7.02
CA GLY A 85 -4.74 8.80 8.20
C GLY A 85 -3.25 9.00 7.88
N PRO A 86 -2.37 8.85 8.89
CA PRO A 86 -0.92 9.05 8.73
C PRO A 86 -0.24 7.88 8.00
N GLU A 87 1.03 8.05 7.66
CA GLU A 87 1.87 6.98 7.13
C GLU A 87 1.95 5.77 8.08
N VAL A 88 2.04 4.56 7.50
CA VAL A 88 2.30 3.33 8.24
C VAL A 88 3.79 3.16 8.41
N LYS A 89 4.26 3.14 9.65
CA LYS A 89 5.67 2.87 9.98
C LYS A 89 5.81 1.48 10.58
N ASP A 90 6.59 0.64 9.92
CA ASP A 90 7.05 -0.63 10.48
C ASP A 90 8.42 -1.00 9.92
N ALA A 91 9.46 -0.81 10.71
CA ALA A 91 10.85 -1.09 10.29
C ALA A 91 11.08 -2.57 9.94
N LYS A 92 10.24 -3.49 10.45
CA LYS A 92 10.40 -4.93 10.21
C LYS A 92 9.92 -5.38 8.83
N THR A 93 8.84 -4.80 8.33
CA THR A 93 8.26 -5.18 7.02
C THR A 93 8.40 -4.08 5.98
N ILE A 94 8.07 -2.83 6.30
CA ILE A 94 8.15 -1.68 5.38
C ILE A 94 9.60 -1.21 5.21
N GLY A 95 10.42 -1.38 6.24
CA GLY A 95 11.82 -0.96 6.26
C GLY A 95 11.99 0.51 6.65
N GLU A 96 13.22 1.00 6.57
CA GLU A 96 13.60 2.37 6.97
C GLU A 96 13.79 3.31 5.77
N GLY A 97 13.47 2.85 4.56
CA GLY A 97 13.60 3.61 3.32
C GLY A 97 13.85 2.74 2.09
N THR A 98 13.97 3.38 0.93
CA THR A 98 14.29 2.73 -0.35
C THR A 98 15.80 2.56 -0.51
N ALA A 99 16.23 1.38 -0.96
CA ALA A 99 17.64 1.06 -1.20
C ALA A 99 17.84 0.33 -2.53
N ILE A 100 19.08 0.32 -3.02
CA ILE A 100 19.47 -0.46 -4.21
C ILE A 100 19.64 -1.93 -3.79
N GLY A 101 18.84 -2.82 -4.37
CA GLY A 101 19.00 -4.26 -4.20
C GLY A 101 20.15 -4.80 -5.05
N LEU A 102 21.19 -5.34 -4.41
CA LEU A 102 22.33 -5.99 -5.07
C LEU A 102 22.34 -7.49 -4.77
N ARG A 103 22.92 -8.29 -5.68
CA ARG A 103 23.27 -9.69 -5.36
C ARG A 103 24.32 -9.70 -4.26
N LYS A 104 24.32 -10.74 -3.42
CA LYS A 104 25.24 -10.82 -2.26
C LYS A 104 26.70 -10.84 -2.67
N GLU A 105 26.98 -11.42 -3.84
CA GLU A 105 28.30 -11.56 -4.46
C GLU A 105 28.79 -10.30 -5.20
N ASP A 106 27.91 -9.34 -5.52
CA ASP A 106 28.26 -8.14 -6.29
C ASP A 106 28.84 -7.03 -5.39
N ALA A 107 29.94 -7.33 -4.68
CA ALA A 107 30.57 -6.38 -3.74
C ALA A 107 31.07 -5.09 -4.43
N ASP A 108 31.52 -5.19 -5.68
CA ASP A 108 32.06 -4.06 -6.44
C ASP A 108 30.98 -3.03 -6.84
N LEU A 109 29.71 -3.45 -6.94
CA LEU A 109 28.58 -2.58 -7.31
C LEU A 109 27.98 -1.82 -6.12
N LYS A 110 28.53 -2.00 -4.90
CA LYS A 110 28.07 -1.33 -3.68
C LYS A 110 28.60 0.11 -3.51
N THR A 111 29.35 0.62 -4.49
CA THR A 111 30.06 1.91 -4.40
C THR A 111 29.33 3.05 -5.09
#